data_AF-A0A955RW56-F1
#
_entry.id   AF-A0A955RW56-F1
#
_cell.length_a   1.000
_cell.length_b   1.000
_cell.length_c   1.000
_cell.angle_alpha   90.00
_cell.angle_beta   90.00
_cell.angle_gamma   90.00
#
_symmetry.space_group_name_H-M   'P 1'
#
loop_
_entity.id
_entity.type
_entity.pdbx_description
1 polymer ?
#
loop_
_entity_poly.entity_id
_entity_poly.type
_entity_poly.pdbx_seq_one_letter_code
_entity_poly.pdbx_strand_id
1 'polypeptide(L)'
;MGVYIITRAATLSIFFLGITAVLSIAGTHQVLRVIDGDTLIIEDGRRIQLLGVDAPEINDRLGWNQQQADRVRIDVSKVNSAALKSKEFIEQIIDGNAVEVDLDTANFNTQSKDAYNRTLAYVYIKT
;
A
#
# COMPACT_ATOMS: atom_id res chain seq x y z
N MET A 1 54.74 -33.45 19.56
CA MET A 1 53.57 -34.04 18.86
C MET A 1 52.33 -33.71 19.68
N GLY A 2 51.59 -32.66 19.32
CA GLY A 2 50.42 -32.19 20.06
C GLY A 2 49.82 -31.02 19.31
N VAL A 3 48.97 -31.34 18.35
CA VAL A 3 48.47 -30.45 17.30
C VAL A 3 47.40 -29.52 17.88
N TYR A 4 47.72 -28.23 17.98
CA TYR A 4 46.77 -27.13 18.17
C TYR A 4 45.99 -26.89 16.87
N ILE A 5 44.86 -27.57 16.65
CA ILE A 5 43.91 -27.20 15.58
C ILE A 5 42.48 -27.41 16.09
N ILE A 6 42.02 -26.57 17.01
CA ILE A 6 40.58 -26.47 17.34
C ILE A 6 40.22 -25.00 17.58
N THR A 7 40.34 -24.12 16.59
CA THR A 7 39.78 -22.75 16.69
C THR A 7 39.50 -22.07 15.33
N ARG A 8 39.20 -22.81 14.25
CA ARG A 8 38.83 -22.17 12.96
C ARG A 8 37.72 -22.88 12.18
N ALA A 9 36.67 -23.35 12.85
CA ALA A 9 35.53 -23.97 12.16
C ALA A 9 34.14 -23.44 12.58
N ALA A 10 34.05 -22.47 13.50
CA ALA A 10 32.78 -22.02 14.07
C ALA A 10 32.51 -20.50 13.95
N THR A 11 33.26 -19.78 13.12
CA THR A 11 33.07 -18.33 12.88
C THR A 11 32.79 -17.99 11.42
N LEU A 12 32.37 -18.96 10.60
CA LEU A 12 31.98 -18.71 9.21
C LEU A 12 30.61 -19.29 8.82
N SER A 13 29.81 -19.79 9.78
CA SER A 13 28.46 -20.31 9.52
C SER A 13 27.32 -19.46 10.09
N ILE A 14 27.62 -18.39 10.84
CA ILE A 14 26.61 -17.42 11.33
C ILE A 14 26.48 -16.23 10.35
N PHE A 15 27.43 -16.03 9.43
CA PHE A 15 27.38 -14.92 8.48
C PHE A 15 26.55 -15.22 7.23
N PHE A 16 26.19 -16.48 6.98
CA PHE A 16 25.46 -16.89 5.77
C PHE A 16 23.94 -17.04 5.98
N LEU A 17 23.46 -16.96 7.23
CA LEU A 17 22.03 -16.99 7.55
C LEU A 17 21.42 -15.58 7.74
N GLY A 18 22.23 -14.52 7.62
CA GLY A 18 21.82 -13.14 7.92
C GLY A 18 21.51 -12.26 6.70
N ILE A 19 21.65 -12.75 5.47
CA ILE A 19 21.62 -11.91 4.25
C ILE A 19 20.47 -12.25 3.28
N THR A 20 19.61 -13.23 3.56
CA THR A 20 18.52 -13.58 2.61
C THR A 20 17.18 -12.88 2.86
N ALA A 21 17.13 -11.86 3.71
CA ALA A 21 15.94 -11.04 3.88
C ALA A 21 16.18 -9.60 3.42
N VAL A 22 16.77 -9.42 2.23
CA VAL A 22 16.52 -8.21 1.46
C VAL A 22 15.10 -8.36 0.91
N LEU A 23 14.11 -8.06 1.76
CA LEU A 23 12.72 -7.97 1.32
C LEU A 23 12.66 -6.92 0.22
N SER A 24 12.23 -7.36 -0.96
CA SER A 24 12.03 -6.50 -2.12
C SER A 24 10.98 -5.45 -1.77
N ILE A 25 11.41 -4.22 -1.52
CA ILE A 25 10.51 -3.05 -1.34
C ILE A 25 9.85 -2.68 -2.68
N ALA A 26 10.43 -3.13 -3.80
CA ALA A 26 9.85 -3.08 -5.14
C ALA A 26 9.36 -4.48 -5.51
N GLY A 27 8.05 -4.69 -5.55
CA GLY A 27 7.47 -6.01 -5.79
C GLY A 27 6.03 -5.92 -6.26
N THR A 28 5.59 -6.99 -6.92
CA THR A 28 4.18 -7.22 -7.19
C THR A 28 3.50 -7.70 -5.92
N HIS A 29 2.34 -7.13 -5.62
CA HIS A 29 1.58 -7.39 -4.41
C HIS A 29 0.14 -7.79 -4.73
N GLN A 30 -0.40 -8.75 -3.99
CA GLN A 30 -1.83 -9.02 -4.00
C GLN A 30 -2.58 -7.96 -3.19
N VAL A 31 -3.70 -7.51 -3.73
CA VAL A 31 -4.65 -6.66 -2.99
C VAL A 31 -5.56 -7.57 -2.17
N LEU A 32 -5.57 -7.36 -0.85
CA LEU A 32 -6.47 -8.07 0.06
C LEU A 32 -7.87 -7.43 0.08
N ARG A 33 -7.92 -6.10 -0.04
CA ARG A 33 -9.16 -5.34 0.11
C ARG A 33 -9.08 -3.95 -0.50
N VAL A 34 -10.14 -3.54 -1.19
CA VAL A 34 -10.41 -2.14 -1.53
C VAL A 34 -11.23 -1.48 -0.41
N ILE A 35 -10.76 -0.34 0.09
CA ILE A 35 -11.45 0.41 1.15
C ILE A 35 -12.44 1.39 0.54
N ASP A 36 -11.99 2.16 -0.44
CA ASP A 36 -12.70 3.21 -1.20
C ASP A 36 -12.01 3.35 -2.57
N GLY A 37 -12.37 4.37 -3.36
CA GLY A 37 -11.85 4.56 -4.72
C GLY A 37 -10.38 4.97 -4.82
N ASP A 38 -9.70 5.22 -3.71
CA ASP A 38 -8.29 5.65 -3.68
C ASP A 38 -7.45 5.00 -2.57
N THR A 39 -8.02 4.09 -1.78
CA THR A 39 -7.34 3.41 -0.69
C THR A 39 -7.53 1.90 -0.76
N LEU A 40 -6.42 1.16 -0.69
CA LEU A 40 -6.38 -0.30 -0.75
C LEU A 40 -5.46 -0.90 0.33
N ILE A 41 -5.70 -2.17 0.66
CA ILE A 41 -4.85 -2.96 1.58
C ILE A 41 -4.22 -4.09 0.78
N ILE A 42 -2.90 -4.21 0.86
CA ILE A 42 -2.15 -5.29 0.21
C ILE A 42 -1.75 -6.37 1.22
N GLU A 43 -1.26 -7.50 0.70
CA GLU A 43 -0.96 -8.73 1.45
C GLU A 43 -0.05 -8.57 2.67
N ASP A 44 0.86 -7.58 2.66
CA ASP A 44 1.76 -7.28 3.77
C ASP A 44 1.14 -6.38 4.84
N GLY A 45 -0.15 -6.06 4.70
CA GLY A 45 -0.92 -5.25 5.63
C GLY A 45 -0.78 -3.75 5.44
N ARG A 46 0.07 -3.27 4.52
CA ARG A 46 0.13 -1.84 4.21
C ARG A 46 -1.20 -1.36 3.64
N ARG A 47 -1.68 -0.24 4.18
CA ARG A 47 -2.74 0.57 3.58
C ARG A 47 -2.11 1.54 2.60
N ILE A 48 -2.41 1.39 1.32
CA ILE A 48 -1.89 2.20 0.23
C ILE A 48 -2.93 3.27 -0.12
N GLN A 49 -2.50 4.53 -0.14
CA GLN A 49 -3.24 5.69 -0.66
C GLN A 49 -2.72 5.98 -2.07
N LEU A 50 -3.63 6.01 -3.04
CA LEU A 50 -3.34 6.34 -4.42
C LEU A 50 -3.00 7.83 -4.54
N LEU A 51 -1.81 8.13 -5.03
CA LEU A 51 -1.39 9.50 -5.28
C LEU A 51 -2.06 10.09 -6.53
N GLY A 52 -2.45 11.37 -6.42
CA GLY A 52 -3.11 12.10 -7.51
C GLY A 52 -4.58 11.75 -7.69
N VAL A 53 -5.15 10.91 -6.82
CA VAL A 53 -6.56 10.52 -6.82
C VAL A 53 -7.18 10.93 -5.47
N ASP A 54 -8.34 11.58 -5.53
CA ASP A 54 -9.18 11.91 -4.37
C ASP A 54 -10.60 11.39 -4.66
N ALA A 55 -10.95 10.27 -4.05
CA ALA A 55 -12.22 9.59 -4.22
C ALA A 55 -13.13 9.83 -3.01
N PRO A 56 -14.46 9.90 -3.20
CA PRO A 56 -15.38 9.96 -2.08
C PRO A 56 -15.28 8.73 -1.16
N GLU A 57 -15.50 8.96 0.12
CA GLU A 57 -15.32 7.95 1.17
C GLU A 57 -16.48 6.94 1.20
N ILE A 58 -16.18 5.66 1.30
CA ILE A 58 -17.21 4.62 1.52
C ILE A 58 -17.77 4.67 2.94
N ASN A 59 -16.92 5.01 3.92
CA ASN A 59 -17.30 5.09 5.33
C ASN A 59 -17.03 6.49 5.87
N ASP A 60 -17.90 7.41 5.51
CA ASP A 60 -17.76 8.83 5.84
C ASP A 60 -18.21 9.17 7.27
N ARG A 61 -17.38 8.82 8.26
CA ARG A 61 -17.64 9.21 9.67
C ARG A 61 -17.32 10.67 9.97
N LEU A 62 -16.51 11.30 9.13
CA LEU A 62 -15.99 12.65 9.36
C LEU A 62 -16.72 13.74 8.55
N GLY A 63 -17.68 13.34 7.71
CA GLY A 63 -18.51 14.25 6.91
C GLY A 63 -17.81 14.78 5.66
N TRP A 64 -16.77 14.12 5.17
CA TRP A 64 -16.01 14.53 3.99
C TRP A 64 -16.84 14.49 2.71
N ASN A 65 -17.77 13.52 2.57
CA ASN A 65 -18.65 13.46 1.41
C ASN A 65 -19.67 14.62 1.43
N GLN A 66 -20.17 14.99 2.61
CA GLN A 66 -21.04 16.16 2.74
C GLN A 66 -20.28 17.44 2.37
N GLN A 67 -19.05 17.61 2.85
CA GLN A 67 -18.21 18.76 2.47
C GLN A 67 -17.95 18.80 0.95
N GLN A 68 -17.66 17.65 0.32
CA GLN A 68 -17.53 17.56 -1.14
C GLN A 68 -18.82 17.97 -1.85
N ALA A 69 -19.97 17.46 -1.40
CA ALA A 69 -21.29 17.75 -1.97
C ALA A 69 -21.62 19.25 -1.91
N ASP A 70 -21.35 19.89 -0.76
CA ASP A 70 -21.57 21.32 -0.54
C ASP A 70 -20.69 22.18 -1.46
N ARG A 71 -19.40 21.81 -1.64
CA ARG A 71 -18.46 22.52 -2.52
C ARG A 71 -18.97 22.61 -3.96
N VAL A 72 -19.60 21.55 -4.46
CA VAL A 72 -20.09 21.46 -5.84
C VAL A 72 -21.60 21.65 -5.97
N ARG A 73 -22.29 21.97 -4.86
CA ARG A 73 -23.74 22.23 -4.78
C ARG A 73 -24.61 21.09 -5.33
N ILE A 74 -24.32 19.86 -4.91
CA ILE A 74 -25.13 18.69 -5.24
C ILE A 74 -25.62 17.99 -3.97
N ASP A 75 -26.61 17.12 -4.12
CA ASP A 75 -27.06 16.25 -3.04
C ASP A 75 -25.98 15.23 -2.67
N VAL A 76 -25.72 15.03 -1.37
CA VAL A 76 -24.71 14.11 -0.85
C VAL A 76 -24.93 12.66 -1.30
N SER A 77 -26.17 12.25 -1.60
CA SER A 77 -26.47 10.94 -2.17
C SER A 77 -25.75 10.70 -3.50
N LYS A 78 -25.50 11.74 -4.30
CA LYS A 78 -24.72 11.63 -5.55
C LYS A 78 -23.24 11.37 -5.28
N VAL A 79 -22.68 12.01 -4.25
CA VAL A 79 -21.30 11.78 -3.81
C VAL A 79 -21.15 10.38 -3.23
N ASN A 80 -22.07 9.95 -2.36
CA ASN A 80 -22.08 8.59 -1.81
C ASN A 80 -22.25 7.52 -2.91
N SER A 81 -23.06 7.79 -3.93
CA SER A 81 -23.18 6.92 -5.09
C SER A 81 -21.88 6.84 -5.90
N ALA A 82 -21.14 7.95 -5.98
CA ALA A 82 -19.82 7.97 -6.63
C ALA A 82 -18.77 7.21 -5.82
N ALA A 83 -18.82 7.26 -4.48
CA ALA A 83 -17.97 6.46 -3.59
C ALA A 83 -18.11 4.96 -3.90
N LEU A 84 -19.35 4.47 -4.00
CA LEU A 84 -19.62 3.07 -4.30
C LEU A 84 -19.09 2.70 -5.69
N LYS A 85 -19.38 3.51 -6.70
CA LYS A 85 -18.94 3.27 -8.09
C LYS A 85 -17.43 3.25 -8.24
N SER A 86 -16.72 4.17 -7.58
CA SER A 86 -15.26 4.22 -7.66
C SER A 86 -14.63 3.01 -6.99
N LYS A 87 -15.14 2.59 -5.83
CA LYS A 87 -14.73 1.35 -5.19
C LYS A 87 -14.98 0.12 -6.08
N GLU A 88 -16.19 -0.03 -6.60
CA GLU A 88 -16.55 -1.15 -7.49
C GLU A 88 -15.66 -1.21 -8.72
N PHE A 89 -15.34 -0.05 -9.30
CA PHE A 89 -14.42 0.05 -10.44
C PHE A 89 -13.04 -0.50 -10.08
N ILE A 90 -12.46 -0.11 -8.94
CA ILE A 90 -11.17 -0.62 -8.49
C ILE A 90 -11.25 -2.12 -8.22
N GLU A 91 -12.28 -2.59 -7.51
CA GLU A 91 -12.50 -4.03 -7.24
C GLU A 91 -12.54 -4.85 -8.53
N GLN A 92 -13.19 -4.34 -9.58
CA GLN A 92 -13.28 -5.02 -10.88
C GLN A 92 -11.95 -5.09 -11.63
N ILE A 93 -11.19 -3.99 -11.67
CA ILE A 93 -9.95 -3.96 -12.48
C ILE A 93 -8.80 -4.72 -11.79
N ILE A 94 -8.81 -4.81 -10.46
CA ILE A 94 -7.78 -5.55 -9.72
C ILE A 94 -8.11 -7.04 -9.57
N ASP A 95 -9.35 -7.47 -9.83
CA ASP A 95 -9.76 -8.85 -9.60
C ASP A 95 -8.87 -9.82 -10.40
N GLY A 96 -8.31 -10.81 -9.70
CA GLY A 96 -7.37 -11.77 -10.25
C GLY A 96 -5.97 -11.24 -10.59
N ASN A 97 -5.69 -9.95 -10.40
CA ASN A 97 -4.41 -9.32 -10.78
C ASN A 97 -3.54 -8.95 -9.57
N ALA A 98 -2.22 -9.02 -9.76
CA ALA A 98 -1.26 -8.43 -8.83
C ALA A 98 -1.05 -6.94 -9.17
N VAL A 99 -0.61 -6.15 -8.20
CA VAL A 99 -0.31 -4.73 -8.39
C VAL A 99 1.14 -4.42 -8.07
N GLU A 100 1.76 -3.55 -8.86
CA GLU A 100 3.03 -2.92 -8.51
C GLU A 100 2.76 -1.62 -7.75
N VAL A 101 3.46 -1.43 -6.64
CA VAL A 101 3.36 -0.25 -5.78
C VAL A 101 4.63 0.58 -5.95
N ASP A 102 4.49 1.74 -6.58
CA ASP A 102 5.59 2.69 -6.82
C ASP A 102 5.50 3.84 -5.81
N LEU A 103 6.44 3.87 -4.87
CA LEU A 103 6.43 4.80 -3.75
C LEU A 103 6.79 6.21 -4.21
N ASP A 104 6.17 7.21 -3.58
CA ASP A 104 6.59 8.58 -3.80
C ASP A 104 7.96 8.86 -3.18
N THR A 105 8.92 9.06 -4.08
CA THR A 105 10.31 9.38 -3.75
C THR A 105 10.48 10.79 -3.17
N ALA A 106 9.53 11.71 -3.42
CA ALA A 106 9.56 13.05 -2.83
C ALA A 106 9.33 13.03 -1.31
N ASN A 107 8.67 11.98 -0.80
CA ASN A 107 8.36 11.79 0.62
C ASN A 107 9.28 10.77 1.31
N PHE A 108 10.52 10.60 0.83
CA PHE A 108 11.48 9.66 1.41
C PHE A 108 11.72 9.88 2.92
N ASN A 109 11.77 11.15 3.37
CA ASN A 109 11.99 11.48 4.78
C ASN A 109 10.88 10.98 5.72
N THR A 110 9.67 10.78 5.20
CA THR A 110 8.54 10.20 5.96
C THR A 110 8.30 8.73 5.62
N GLN A 111 9.24 8.08 4.92
CA GLN A 111 9.09 6.71 4.41
C GLN A 111 7.83 6.56 3.52
N SER A 112 7.51 7.63 2.76
CA SER A 112 6.33 7.71 1.92
C SER A 112 5.02 7.49 2.69
N LYS A 113 4.95 7.98 3.94
CA LYS A 113 3.76 7.90 4.80
C LYS A 113 3.07 9.25 4.97
N ASP A 114 1.74 9.23 5.06
CA ASP A 114 0.94 10.37 5.50
C ASP A 114 0.71 10.40 7.02
N ALA A 115 0.01 11.42 7.51
CA ALA A 115 -0.30 11.60 8.94
C ALA A 115 -1.19 10.48 9.54
N TYR A 116 -1.84 9.67 8.69
CA TYR A 116 -2.66 8.53 9.07
C TYR A 116 -1.93 7.19 8.91
N ASN A 117 -0.62 7.23 8.67
CA ASN A 117 0.26 6.08 8.45
C ASN A 117 -0.07 5.25 7.19
N ARG A 118 -0.79 5.84 6.22
CA ARG A 118 -1.00 5.24 4.90
C ARG A 118 0.25 5.42 4.06
N THR A 119 0.58 4.41 3.24
CA THR A 119 1.67 4.50 2.26
C THR A 119 1.17 5.26 1.03
N LEU A 120 1.83 6.35 0.68
CA LEU A 120 1.57 7.16 -0.50
C LEU A 120 2.28 6.52 -1.70
N ALA A 121 1.52 6.10 -2.71
CA ALA A 121 2.09 5.42 -3.89
C ALA A 121 1.23 5.59 -5.15
N TYR A 122 1.87 5.42 -6.30
CA TYR A 122 1.19 5.06 -7.53
C TYR A 122 1.03 3.53 -7.59
N VAL A 123 -0.08 3.06 -8.15
CA VAL A 123 -0.39 1.64 -8.24
C VAL A 123 -0.67 1.26 -9.68
N TYR A 124 0.05 0.24 -10.17
CA TYR A 124 -0.07 -0.26 -11.54
C TYR A 124 -0.52 -1.71 -11.53
N ILE A 125 -1.53 -2.02 -12.35
CA ILE A 125 -2.01 -3.40 -12.50
C ILE A 125 -1.00 -4.17 -13.35
N LYS A 126 -0.58 -5.34 -12.87
CA LYS A 126 0.20 -6.30 -13.66
C LYS A 126 -0.73 -7.36 -14.22
N THR A 127 -0.85 -7.36 -15.54
CA THR A 127 -1.60 -8.33 -16.37
C THR A 127 -0.69 -9.26 -17.12
#